data_AF-A0A2G5UUW6-F1
#
_entry.id   AF-A0A2G5UUW6-F1
#
_cell.length_a   1.000
_cell.length_b   1.000
_cell.length_c   1.000
_cell.angle_alpha   90.00
_cell.angle_beta   90.00
_cell.angle_gamma   90.00
#
_symmetry.space_group_name_H-M   'P 1'
#
loop_
_entity.id
_entity.type
_entity.pdbx_description
1 polymer ?
#
loop_
_entity_poly.entity_id
_entity_poly.type
_entity_poly.pdbx_seq_one_letter_code
_entity_poly.pdbx_strand_id
1 'polypeptide(L)'
;MSQPVSSTQLVNNAVEILIKRGIQTVHPNFNSKCVLRADVGHVTVSFPVAEISGGVGETSSTLLDDLKRYGRTVAYASWKLNQPIDSSVSHETFDPKIVPKPHETVNIRGEVDASMDQHPKMMYVITVSRDDPSKERRVHAVVAKGCVILQANPSPFPSTQPTQKSPNPPHALSTSSATPAPPPAAIPPALAKLSRLSPNRTQQFMYVNARAKGTTNHKQLERILEGWSISPVSVTCCELFLGSSPNKVFYFDVSTAMEEAKIRENMKKEKEWTRTFCFENFAKNKSFFTETIQTGELFQTVLVATSINKPNVLNWNRKKTVWSETVLRKALNDPKVFEMEKELNGEGKKLMASLKKLLGKV
;
A
#
# COMPACT_ATOMS: atom_id res chain seq x y z
N MET A 1 -18.05 17.76 9.60
CA MET A 1 -18.05 16.56 8.73
C MET A 1 -17.66 17.01 7.35
N SER A 2 -16.53 16.55 6.81
CA SER A 2 -16.05 16.96 5.48
C SER A 2 -16.81 16.20 4.39
N GLN A 3 -17.29 16.89 3.36
CA GLN A 3 -17.94 16.23 2.22
C GLN A 3 -16.95 15.30 1.51
N PRO A 4 -17.42 14.14 0.97
CA PRO A 4 -16.56 13.26 0.19
C PRO A 4 -16.09 13.97 -1.07
N VAL A 5 -14.77 14.05 -1.25
CA VAL A 5 -14.15 14.62 -2.46
C VAL A 5 -14.44 13.67 -3.63
N SER A 6 -15.04 14.18 -4.71
CA SER A 6 -15.34 13.36 -5.89
C SER A 6 -14.08 12.97 -6.65
N SER A 7 -14.06 11.79 -7.27
CA SER A 7 -12.93 11.30 -8.09
C SER A 7 -12.56 12.30 -9.20
N THR A 8 -13.53 12.95 -9.83
CA THR A 8 -13.32 13.99 -10.85
C THR A 8 -12.57 15.20 -10.30
N GLN A 9 -12.84 15.60 -9.06
CA GLN A 9 -12.12 16.71 -8.41
C GLN A 9 -10.65 16.36 -8.14
N LEU A 10 -10.36 15.12 -7.74
CA LEU A 10 -8.99 14.65 -7.54
C LEU A 10 -8.21 14.59 -8.86
N VAL A 11 -8.86 14.21 -9.97
CA VAL A 11 -8.25 14.24 -11.31
C VAL A 11 -7.86 15.67 -11.69
N ASN A 12 -8.77 16.64 -11.52
CA ASN A 12 -8.47 18.04 -11.83
C ASN A 12 -7.31 18.58 -10.98
N ASN A 13 -7.31 18.28 -9.67
CA ASN A 13 -6.23 18.68 -8.78
C ASN A 13 -4.90 18.03 -9.20
N ALA A 14 -4.90 16.76 -9.60
CA ALA A 14 -3.71 16.08 -10.09
C ALA A 14 -3.17 16.77 -11.35
N VAL A 15 -4.03 17.07 -12.32
CA VAL A 15 -3.66 17.77 -13.56
C VAL A 15 -3.01 19.12 -13.26
N GLU A 16 -3.60 19.92 -12.37
CA GLU A 16 -3.04 21.22 -11.96
C GLU A 16 -1.65 21.07 -11.34
N ILE A 17 -1.46 20.10 -10.44
CA ILE A 17 -0.16 19.83 -9.80
C ILE A 17 0.89 19.41 -10.84
N LEU A 18 0.52 18.53 -11.79
CA LEU A 18 1.42 18.04 -12.84
C LEU A 18 1.84 19.18 -13.78
N ILE A 19 0.91 20.04 -14.21
CA ILE A 19 1.19 21.21 -15.04
C ILE A 19 2.11 22.19 -14.29
N LYS A 20 1.79 22.52 -13.04
CA LYS A 20 2.60 23.41 -12.20
C LYS A 20 4.03 22.90 -11.98
N ARG A 21 4.22 21.58 -12.01
CA ARG A 21 5.54 20.94 -11.92
C ARG A 21 6.27 20.80 -13.27
N GLY A 22 5.71 21.37 -14.33
CA GLY A 22 6.37 21.45 -15.63
C GLY A 22 6.32 20.15 -16.42
N ILE A 23 5.30 19.30 -16.24
CA ILE A 23 5.19 18.05 -17.00
C ILE A 23 5.14 18.27 -18.52
N GLN A 24 4.67 19.45 -18.95
CA GLN A 24 4.64 19.86 -20.36
C GLN A 24 6.03 20.09 -20.96
N THR A 25 7.08 20.16 -20.15
CA THR A 25 8.46 20.19 -20.66
C THR A 25 8.89 18.85 -21.25
N VAL A 26 8.26 17.75 -20.83
CA VAL A 26 8.51 16.39 -21.34
C VAL A 26 7.38 15.92 -22.25
N HIS A 27 6.14 16.32 -21.97
CA HIS A 27 4.96 15.97 -22.77
C HIS A 27 4.18 17.24 -23.13
N PRO A 28 4.52 17.91 -24.24
CA PRO A 28 3.96 19.22 -24.61
C PRO A 28 2.43 19.26 -24.64
N ASN A 29 1.80 18.18 -25.10
CA ASN A 29 0.34 18.07 -25.25
C ASN A 29 -0.38 17.49 -24.03
N PHE A 30 0.29 17.40 -22.88
CA PHE A 30 -0.28 16.82 -21.66
C PHE A 30 -1.57 17.52 -21.26
N ASN A 31 -2.63 16.73 -21.01
CA ASN A 31 -3.95 17.20 -20.61
C ASN A 31 -4.65 16.19 -19.69
N SER A 32 -5.89 16.49 -19.26
CA SER A 32 -6.64 15.67 -18.31
C SER A 32 -6.95 14.25 -18.81
N LYS A 33 -7.04 14.01 -20.12
CA LYS A 33 -7.28 12.66 -20.68
C LYS A 33 -6.11 11.71 -20.45
N CYS A 34 -4.92 12.25 -20.21
CA CYS A 34 -3.75 11.44 -19.88
C CYS A 34 -3.85 10.83 -18.47
N VAL A 35 -4.65 11.41 -17.57
CA VAL A 35 -4.79 10.94 -16.19
C VAL A 35 -5.88 9.88 -16.11
N LEU A 36 -5.47 8.61 -15.96
CA LEU A 36 -6.40 7.48 -15.86
C LEU A 36 -7.04 7.37 -14.47
N ARG A 37 -6.28 7.73 -13.43
CA ARG A 37 -6.71 7.59 -12.04
C ARG A 37 -6.00 8.62 -11.16
N ALA A 38 -6.75 9.25 -10.26
CA ALA A 38 -6.21 10.11 -9.22
C ALA A 38 -6.97 9.89 -7.91
N ASP A 39 -6.27 9.36 -6.92
CA ASP A 39 -6.73 9.18 -5.55
C ASP A 39 -5.70 9.77 -4.58
N VAL A 40 -6.08 9.86 -3.31
CA VAL A 40 -5.15 10.26 -2.24
C VAL A 40 -3.97 9.27 -2.19
N GLY A 41 -2.76 9.77 -2.47
CA GLY A 41 -1.54 8.96 -2.47
C GLY A 41 -1.29 8.16 -3.74
N HIS A 42 -2.12 8.28 -4.80
CA HIS A 42 -1.98 7.49 -6.02
C HIS A 42 -2.42 8.28 -7.26
N VAL A 43 -1.53 8.42 -8.26
CA VAL A 43 -1.86 8.97 -9.58
C VAL A 43 -1.33 8.04 -10.66
N THR A 44 -2.17 7.72 -11.65
CA THR A 44 -1.76 6.96 -12.84
C THR A 44 -2.00 7.80 -14.10
N VAL A 45 -0.96 7.89 -14.93
CA VAL A 45 -0.98 8.60 -16.21
C VAL A 45 -0.65 7.64 -17.35
N SER A 46 -1.32 7.77 -18.49
CA SER A 46 -1.11 6.97 -19.69
C SER A 46 -0.95 7.86 -20.91
N PHE A 47 0.04 7.56 -21.75
CA PHE A 47 0.32 8.27 -22.99
C PHE A 47 1.13 7.39 -23.97
N PRO A 48 0.97 7.56 -25.29
CA PRO A 48 1.87 7.01 -26.30
C PRO A 48 3.31 7.51 -26.12
N VAL A 49 4.29 6.64 -26.33
CA VAL A 49 5.72 7.02 -26.26
C VAL A 49 6.06 8.15 -27.24
N ALA A 50 5.40 8.20 -28.40
CA ALA A 50 5.60 9.26 -29.38
C ALA A 50 5.18 10.67 -28.93
N GLU A 51 4.44 10.80 -27.81
CA GLU A 51 3.96 12.10 -27.30
C GLU A 51 4.93 12.78 -26.32
N ILE A 52 5.95 12.07 -25.83
CA ILE A 52 7.03 12.69 -25.06
C ILE A 52 8.15 13.13 -26.01
N SER A 53 8.77 14.28 -25.70
CA SER A 53 9.92 14.85 -26.41
C SER A 53 10.88 13.75 -26.85
N GLY A 54 11.31 13.63 -28.11
CA GLY A 54 11.25 14.51 -29.28
C GLY A 54 11.52 13.72 -30.58
N GLY A 55 10.96 14.19 -31.69
CA GLY A 55 10.93 13.47 -32.98
C GLY A 55 12.29 13.02 -33.54
N VAL A 56 12.23 12.03 -34.45
CA VAL A 56 13.28 11.52 -35.35
C VAL A 56 14.72 11.93 -34.99
N GLY A 57 15.36 11.20 -34.07
CA GLY A 57 16.80 11.38 -33.77
C GLY A 57 17.21 11.15 -32.32
N GLU A 58 16.27 10.88 -31.42
CA GLU A 58 16.61 10.71 -30.01
C GLU A 58 17.27 9.37 -29.66
N THR A 59 18.21 9.46 -28.73
CA THR A 59 18.92 8.31 -28.18
C THR A 59 18.09 7.64 -27.10
N SER A 60 18.29 6.34 -26.86
CA SER A 60 17.60 5.65 -25.77
C SER A 60 17.84 6.29 -24.39
N SER A 61 18.95 7.01 -24.20
CA SER A 61 19.25 7.74 -22.96
C SER A 61 18.32 8.93 -22.71
N THR A 62 18.00 9.74 -23.74
CA THR A 62 17.12 10.92 -23.54
C THR A 62 15.72 10.49 -23.15
N LEU A 63 15.19 9.46 -23.79
CA LEU A 63 13.89 8.86 -23.45
C LEU A 63 13.87 8.36 -21.99
N LEU A 64 14.93 7.72 -21.51
CA LEU A 64 14.98 7.22 -20.14
C LEU A 64 15.04 8.36 -19.11
N ASP A 65 15.75 9.43 -19.39
CA ASP A 65 15.81 10.63 -18.54
C ASP A 65 14.45 11.34 -18.48
N ASP A 66 13.75 11.41 -19.62
CA ASP A 66 12.40 11.97 -19.71
C ASP A 66 11.39 11.11 -18.95
N LEU A 67 11.45 9.79 -19.10
CA LEU A 67 10.62 8.86 -18.33
C LEU A 67 10.88 8.95 -16.83
N LYS A 68 12.15 9.09 -16.42
CA LYS A 68 12.52 9.32 -15.02
C LYS A 68 11.92 10.62 -14.49
N ARG A 69 12.07 11.73 -15.24
CA ARG A 69 11.51 13.04 -14.87
C ARG A 69 9.99 12.99 -14.78
N TYR A 70 9.34 12.34 -15.75
CA TYR A 70 7.89 12.13 -15.77
C TYR A 70 7.43 11.32 -14.55
N GLY A 71 8.08 10.18 -14.30
CA GLY A 71 7.82 9.32 -13.15
C GLY A 71 7.90 10.06 -11.83
N ARG A 72 8.95 10.86 -11.64
CA ARG A 72 9.12 11.72 -10.46
C ARG A 72 7.99 12.73 -10.32
N THR A 73 7.59 13.39 -11.41
CA THR A 73 6.50 14.38 -11.39
C THR A 73 5.16 13.75 -11.03
N VAL A 74 4.86 12.55 -11.56
CA VAL A 74 3.64 11.80 -11.21
C VAL A 74 3.64 11.38 -9.75
N ALA A 75 4.74 10.82 -9.25
CA ALA A 75 4.86 10.42 -7.84
C ALA A 75 4.67 11.62 -6.89
N TYR A 76 5.23 12.78 -7.26
CA TYR A 76 5.05 14.01 -6.52
C TYR A 76 3.58 14.48 -6.49
N ALA A 77 2.86 14.38 -7.62
CA ALA A 77 1.44 14.70 -7.64
C ALA A 77 0.64 13.78 -6.72
N SER A 78 0.93 12.48 -6.72
CA SER A 78 0.34 11.51 -5.78
C SER A 78 0.54 11.92 -4.33
N TRP A 79 1.72 12.42 -3.99
CA TRP A 79 2.04 12.91 -2.65
C TRP A 79 1.33 14.21 -2.28
N LYS A 80 1.35 15.22 -3.16
CA LYS A 80 0.70 16.52 -2.88
C LYS A 80 -0.82 16.42 -2.76
N LEU A 81 -1.46 15.46 -3.42
CA LEU A 81 -2.89 15.18 -3.21
C LEU A 81 -3.21 14.75 -1.78
N ASN A 82 -2.24 14.17 -1.07
CA ASN A 82 -2.40 13.70 0.31
C ASN A 82 -1.93 14.73 1.35
N GLN A 83 -0.89 15.51 1.05
CA GLN A 83 -0.30 16.46 2.00
C GLN A 83 0.19 17.75 1.33
N PRO A 84 -0.18 18.94 1.82
CA PRO A 84 0.27 20.22 1.25
C PRO A 84 1.66 20.65 1.74
N ILE A 85 2.33 19.90 2.61
CA ILE A 85 3.63 20.28 3.23
C ILE A 85 4.70 20.42 2.14
N ASP A 86 5.63 21.36 2.26
CA ASP A 86 6.77 21.46 1.35
C ASP A 86 7.91 20.54 1.77
N SER A 87 8.49 19.86 0.79
CA SER A 87 9.57 18.90 0.99
C SER A 87 10.64 19.07 -0.07
N SER A 88 11.86 18.70 0.29
CA SER A 88 12.98 18.57 -0.62
C SER A 88 13.24 17.09 -0.93
N VAL A 89 13.83 16.83 -2.10
CA VAL A 89 14.26 15.47 -2.45
C VAL A 89 15.60 15.21 -1.79
N SER A 90 15.67 14.22 -0.89
CA SER A 90 16.91 13.80 -0.25
C SER A 90 17.61 12.67 -0.99
N HIS A 91 16.84 11.80 -1.63
CA HIS A 91 17.37 10.67 -2.37
C HIS A 91 16.48 10.31 -3.56
N GLU A 92 17.10 9.90 -4.68
CA GLU A 92 16.41 9.47 -5.88
C GLU A 92 17.11 8.26 -6.49
N THR A 93 16.33 7.23 -6.84
CA THR A 93 16.80 6.06 -7.60
C THR A 93 15.90 5.83 -8.81
N PHE A 94 16.50 5.33 -9.88
CA PHE A 94 15.82 4.94 -11.12
C PHE A 94 16.53 3.72 -11.69
N ASP A 95 15.79 2.63 -11.86
CA ASP A 95 16.28 1.33 -12.33
C ASP A 95 15.54 0.97 -13.62
N PRO A 96 16.10 1.33 -14.80
CA PRO A 96 15.53 0.98 -16.08
C PRO A 96 15.80 -0.49 -16.40
N LYS A 97 14.78 -1.20 -16.88
CA LYS A 97 14.84 -2.60 -17.30
C LYS A 97 14.79 -2.76 -18.81
N ILE A 98 13.92 -1.99 -19.46
CA ILE A 98 13.66 -2.05 -20.90
C ILE A 98 13.49 -0.62 -21.40
N VAL A 99 13.84 -0.35 -22.66
CA VAL A 99 13.54 0.94 -23.31
C VAL A 99 12.22 0.78 -24.08
N PRO A 100 11.20 1.62 -23.84
CA PRO A 100 9.95 1.57 -24.60
C PRO A 100 10.17 1.84 -26.09
N LYS A 101 9.35 1.23 -26.92
CA LYS A 101 9.36 1.49 -28.37
C LYS A 101 8.40 2.65 -28.71
N PRO A 102 8.64 3.41 -29.80
CA PRO A 102 7.83 4.59 -30.14
C PRO A 102 6.32 4.36 -30.30
N HIS A 103 5.89 3.16 -30.73
CA HIS A 103 4.49 2.80 -30.92
C HIS A 103 3.82 2.25 -29.65
N GLU A 104 4.55 2.08 -28.55
CA GLU A 104 4.00 1.56 -27.30
C GLU A 104 3.26 2.66 -26.53
N THR A 105 2.34 2.23 -25.66
CA THR A 105 1.71 3.13 -24.69
C THR A 105 2.35 2.91 -23.33
N VAL A 106 2.84 3.98 -22.73
CA VAL A 106 3.42 3.97 -21.38
C VAL A 106 2.33 4.31 -20.36
N ASN A 107 2.34 3.57 -19.25
CA ASN A 107 1.54 3.83 -18.06
C ASN A 107 2.49 4.06 -16.89
N ILE A 108 2.44 5.27 -16.31
CA ILE A 108 3.23 5.67 -15.15
C ILE A 108 2.31 5.76 -13.94
N ARG A 109 2.59 4.92 -12.95
CA ARG A 109 1.88 4.90 -11.67
C ARG A 109 2.79 5.48 -10.60
N GLY A 110 2.40 6.62 -10.05
CA GLY A 110 3.00 7.22 -8.86
C GLY A 110 2.21 6.80 -7.60
N GLU A 111 2.93 6.43 -6.56
CA GLU A 111 2.35 6.02 -5.28
C GLU A 111 3.16 6.58 -4.11
N VAL A 112 2.47 6.91 -3.04
CA VAL A 112 3.10 7.23 -1.76
C VAL A 112 3.12 5.97 -0.92
N ASP A 113 4.31 5.51 -0.54
CA ASP A 113 4.43 4.52 0.51
C ASP A 113 4.00 5.22 1.81
N ALA A 114 2.87 4.78 2.37
CA ALA A 114 2.30 5.30 3.62
C ALA A 114 3.12 4.87 4.86
N SER A 115 4.43 4.76 4.71
CA SER A 115 5.35 4.54 5.82
C SER A 115 5.26 5.74 6.76
N MET A 116 5.20 5.47 8.06
CA MET A 116 5.15 6.49 9.12
C MET A 116 6.52 7.17 9.35
N ASP A 117 7.47 7.02 8.42
CA ASP A 117 8.79 7.62 8.53
C ASP A 117 8.71 9.14 8.36
N GLN A 118 9.64 9.86 9.01
CA GLN A 118 9.83 11.31 8.85
C GLN A 118 10.18 11.73 7.40
N HIS A 119 10.44 10.74 6.55
CA HIS A 119 10.88 10.89 5.18
C HIS A 119 9.91 10.17 4.25
N PRO A 120 8.83 10.82 3.78
CA PRO A 120 7.86 10.17 2.93
C PRO A 120 8.53 9.64 1.67
N LYS A 121 8.27 8.37 1.36
CA LYS A 121 8.85 7.68 0.22
C LYS A 121 7.81 7.64 -0.91
N MET A 122 8.13 8.31 -2.01
CA MET A 122 7.34 8.28 -3.22
C MET A 122 7.94 7.24 -4.16
N MET A 123 7.10 6.34 -4.65
CA MET A 123 7.48 5.31 -5.62
C MET A 123 6.83 5.65 -6.95
N TYR A 124 7.50 5.33 -8.04
CA TYR A 124 6.83 5.24 -9.33
C TYR A 124 7.23 3.99 -10.10
N VAL A 125 6.26 3.44 -10.80
CA VAL A 125 6.43 2.27 -11.66
C VAL A 125 6.00 2.66 -13.06
N ILE A 126 6.88 2.40 -14.02
CA ILE A 126 6.66 2.64 -15.44
C ILE A 126 6.39 1.28 -16.09
N THR A 127 5.24 1.15 -16.71
CA THR A 127 4.84 -0.04 -17.46
C THR A 127 4.55 0.33 -18.90
N VAL A 128 4.73 -0.61 -19.82
CA VAL A 128 4.27 -0.47 -21.21
C VAL A 128 3.16 -1.47 -21.49
N SER A 129 2.19 -1.02 -22.25
CA SER A 129 1.13 -1.84 -22.83
C SER A 129 1.46 -2.04 -24.30
N ARG A 130 1.62 -3.31 -24.70
CA ARG A 130 1.82 -3.72 -26.09
C ARG A 130 0.53 -4.35 -26.62
N ASP A 131 0.01 -3.78 -27.69
CA ASP A 131 -0.98 -4.46 -28.52
C ASP A 131 -0.20 -5.44 -29.42
N ASP A 132 -0.18 -6.71 -29.03
CA ASP A 132 0.42 -7.79 -29.81
C ASP A 132 -0.68 -8.37 -30.71
N PRO A 133 -0.68 -8.11 -32.03
CA PRO A 133 -1.75 -8.58 -32.92
C PRO A 133 -1.84 -10.11 -32.99
N SER A 134 -0.79 -10.83 -32.57
CA SER A 134 -0.78 -12.29 -32.51
C SER A 134 -1.41 -12.87 -31.24
N LYS A 135 -1.72 -12.03 -30.24
CA LYS A 135 -2.30 -12.45 -28.95
C LYS A 135 -3.52 -11.61 -28.63
N GLU A 136 -4.65 -12.25 -28.37
CA GLU A 136 -5.86 -11.57 -27.89
C GLU A 136 -5.69 -10.84 -26.53
N ARG A 137 -4.52 -10.95 -25.88
CA ARG A 137 -4.24 -10.34 -24.58
C ARG A 137 -3.13 -9.30 -24.69
N ARG A 138 -3.45 -8.09 -24.22
CA ARG A 138 -2.46 -7.02 -23.97
C ARG A 138 -1.38 -7.52 -23.01
N VAL A 139 -0.13 -7.35 -23.41
CA VAL A 139 1.02 -7.67 -22.56
C VAL A 139 1.43 -6.41 -21.82
N HIS A 140 1.40 -6.46 -20.48
CA HIS A 140 1.94 -5.43 -19.62
C HIS A 140 3.34 -5.82 -19.15
N ALA A 141 4.34 -5.00 -19.47
CA ALA A 141 5.71 -5.22 -19.03
C ALA A 141 6.17 -4.03 -18.17
N VAL A 142 6.92 -4.32 -17.10
CA VAL A 142 7.56 -3.27 -16.28
C VAL A 142 8.82 -2.81 -16.98
N VAL A 143 8.88 -1.51 -17.28
CA VAL A 143 9.96 -0.86 -18.01
C VAL A 143 10.99 -0.29 -17.07
N ALA A 144 10.54 0.37 -16.00
CA ALA A 144 11.41 0.97 -15.01
C ALA A 144 10.69 1.11 -13.68
N LYS A 145 11.49 1.21 -12.61
CA LYS A 145 11.01 1.59 -11.29
C LYS A 145 11.87 2.72 -10.76
N GLY A 146 11.25 3.67 -10.10
CA GLY A 146 11.95 4.71 -9.39
C GLY A 146 11.41 4.93 -7.99
N CYS A 147 12.24 5.56 -7.18
CA CYS A 147 11.93 5.91 -5.81
C CYS A 147 12.53 7.28 -5.50
N VAL A 148 11.73 8.13 -4.89
CA VAL A 148 12.13 9.46 -4.41
C VAL A 148 11.83 9.51 -2.93
N ILE A 149 12.86 9.73 -2.12
CA ILE A 149 12.71 9.94 -0.69
C ILE A 149 12.70 11.44 -0.46
N LEU A 150 11.67 11.90 0.24
CA LEU A 150 11.52 13.29 0.61
C LEU A 150 12.07 13.52 2.00
N GLN A 151 12.65 14.70 2.23
CA GLN A 151 12.97 15.20 3.54
C GLN A 151 12.06 16.38 3.83
N ALA A 152 11.42 16.36 5.00
CA ALA A 152 10.67 17.52 5.47
C ALA A 152 11.67 18.67 5.60
N ASN A 153 11.36 19.80 4.96
CA ASN A 153 12.17 21.00 5.21
C ASN A 153 11.97 21.35 6.68
N PRO A 154 13.04 21.43 7.50
CA PRO A 154 12.90 21.89 8.86
C PRO A 154 12.29 23.28 8.78
N SER A 155 11.06 23.41 9.28
CA SER A 155 10.40 24.70 9.37
C SER A 155 11.39 25.65 10.03
N PRO A 156 11.64 26.85 9.48
CA PRO A 156 12.54 27.79 10.13
C PRO A 156 12.04 27.94 11.56
N PHE A 157 12.88 27.53 12.53
CA PHE A 157 12.56 27.67 13.94
C PHE A 157 12.08 29.12 14.14
N PRO A 158 10.99 29.36 14.88
CA PRO A 158 10.63 30.72 15.23
C PRO A 158 11.84 31.29 15.95
N SER A 159 12.53 32.20 15.28
CA SER A 159 13.68 32.89 15.82
C SER A 159 13.18 33.57 17.09
N THR A 160 13.64 33.10 18.25
CA THR A 160 13.33 33.67 19.55
C THR A 160 13.83 35.11 19.56
N GLN A 161 12.96 36.04 19.13
CA GLN A 161 13.15 37.45 19.40
C GLN A 161 13.07 37.65 20.92
N PRO A 162 14.03 38.35 21.54
CA PRO A 162 13.96 38.66 22.95
C PRO A 162 12.76 39.57 23.20
N THR A 163 11.76 39.05 23.92
CA THR A 163 10.59 39.78 24.39
C THR A 163 10.99 40.99 25.24
N GLN A 164 10.74 42.17 24.69
CA GLN A 164 10.76 43.45 25.39
C GLN A 164 9.64 43.44 26.45
N LYS A 165 10.02 43.63 27.72
CA LYS A 165 9.08 43.72 28.85
C LYS A 165 8.14 44.93 28.67
N SER A 166 6.84 44.69 28.72
CA SER A 166 5.86 45.68 29.17
C SER A 166 4.71 45.00 29.92
N PRO A 167 4.10 45.71 30.89
CA PRO A 167 3.26 45.10 31.93
C PRO A 167 1.79 44.97 31.51
N ASN A 168 1.12 43.97 32.11
CA ASN A 168 -0.29 43.59 31.98
C ASN A 168 -1.30 44.75 32.09
N PRO A 169 -2.54 44.55 31.58
CA PRO A 169 -3.65 44.17 32.48
C PRO A 169 -4.62 43.13 31.82
N PRO A 170 -5.79 42.74 32.38
CA PRO A 170 -6.04 41.34 32.74
C PRO A 170 -7.24 40.68 32.03
N HIS A 171 -7.36 39.37 32.27
CA HIS A 171 -8.53 38.50 32.04
C HIS A 171 -8.94 38.17 30.60
N ALA A 172 -8.68 36.92 30.18
CA ALA A 172 -9.62 36.12 29.39
C ALA A 172 -9.32 34.61 29.47
N LEU A 173 -10.31 33.88 29.96
CA LEU A 173 -10.73 32.50 29.62
C LEU A 173 -9.65 31.46 29.28
N SER A 174 -9.43 30.58 30.25
CA SER A 174 -8.80 29.27 30.10
C SER A 174 -9.49 28.45 28.99
N THR A 175 -8.87 28.40 27.83
CA THR A 175 -9.13 27.36 26.82
C THR A 175 -8.09 26.26 27.02
N SER A 176 -8.59 25.07 27.36
CA SER A 176 -7.82 23.85 27.50
C SER A 176 -7.05 23.55 26.21
N SER A 177 -5.73 23.67 26.27
CA SER A 177 -4.83 23.26 25.21
C SER A 177 -4.86 21.73 25.11
N ALA A 178 -5.52 21.22 24.07
CA ALA A 178 -5.43 19.82 23.70
C ALA A 178 -3.99 19.54 23.29
N THR A 179 -3.25 18.82 24.12
CA THR A 179 -1.91 18.34 23.83
C THR A 179 -1.96 17.51 22.54
N PRO A 180 -1.14 17.83 21.52
CA PRO A 180 -1.13 17.04 20.29
C PRO A 180 -0.77 15.59 20.62
N ALA A 181 -1.59 14.65 20.16
CA ALA A 181 -1.36 13.24 20.36
C ALA A 181 0.03 12.87 19.82
N PRO A 182 0.84 12.10 20.57
CA PRO A 182 2.17 11.70 20.11
C PRO A 182 2.06 10.93 18.78
N PRO A 183 3.03 11.11 17.86
CA PRO A 183 3.03 10.40 16.60
C PRO A 183 3.00 8.88 16.84
N PRO A 184 2.30 8.11 15.98
CA PRO A 184 2.25 6.66 16.11
C PRO A 184 3.67 6.07 16.04
N ALA A 185 3.96 5.12 16.94
CA ALA A 185 5.28 4.50 17.04
C ALA A 185 5.70 3.87 15.70
N ALA A 186 6.90 4.20 15.22
CA ALA A 186 7.48 3.67 14.00
C ALA A 186 7.65 2.15 14.07
N ILE A 187 7.45 1.45 12.95
CA ILE A 187 7.67 0.00 12.87
C ILE A 187 9.18 -0.25 12.92
N PRO A 188 9.68 -1.12 13.81
CA PRO A 188 11.11 -1.46 13.84
C PRO A 188 11.59 -1.98 12.47
N PRO A 189 12.69 -1.43 11.90
CA PRO A 189 13.20 -1.80 10.57
C PRO A 189 13.48 -3.31 10.39
N ALA A 190 13.78 -4.00 11.49
CA ALA A 190 13.98 -5.44 11.51
C ALA A 190 12.68 -6.20 11.14
N LEU A 191 11.54 -5.80 11.70
CA LEU A 191 10.26 -6.49 11.50
C LEU A 191 9.74 -6.30 10.08
N ALA A 192 10.01 -5.14 9.45
CA ALA A 192 9.66 -4.87 8.06
C ALA A 192 10.31 -5.84 7.06
N LYS A 193 11.39 -6.53 7.44
CA LYS A 193 12.04 -7.55 6.58
C LYS A 193 11.16 -8.78 6.35
N LEU A 194 10.27 -9.12 7.27
CA LEU A 194 9.37 -10.28 7.11
C LEU A 194 8.30 -10.04 6.06
N SER A 195 7.79 -8.81 5.93
CA SER A 195 6.86 -8.45 4.85
C SER A 195 7.50 -8.50 3.46
N ARG A 196 8.83 -8.40 3.37
CA ARG A 196 9.58 -8.54 2.10
C ARG A 196 9.73 -9.99 1.64
N LEU A 197 9.44 -10.97 2.50
CA LEU A 197 9.51 -12.40 2.16
C LEU A 197 8.32 -12.87 1.34
N SER A 198 7.29 -12.03 1.19
CA SER A 198 6.08 -12.33 0.43
C SER A 198 6.00 -11.45 -0.82
N PRO A 199 5.47 -11.96 -1.94
CA PRO A 199 5.23 -11.14 -3.12
C PRO A 199 4.35 -9.95 -2.75
N ASN A 200 4.77 -8.74 -3.10
CA ASN A 200 3.97 -7.55 -2.84
C ASN A 200 2.65 -7.64 -3.64
N ARG A 201 1.54 -7.84 -2.94
CA ARG A 201 0.21 -7.87 -3.54
C ARG A 201 -0.33 -6.45 -3.64
N THR A 202 -0.81 -6.08 -4.83
CA THR A 202 -1.35 -4.74 -5.12
C THR A 202 -2.86 -4.67 -4.97
N GLN A 203 -3.52 -5.81 -4.79
CA GLN A 203 -4.97 -5.89 -4.65
C GLN A 203 -5.45 -5.24 -3.35
N GLN A 204 -6.66 -4.70 -3.34
CA GLN A 204 -7.25 -4.00 -2.19
C GLN A 204 -7.81 -4.94 -1.12
N PHE A 205 -8.38 -6.07 -1.54
CA PHE A 205 -9.08 -6.99 -0.65
C PHE A 205 -8.46 -8.38 -0.68
N MET A 206 -8.63 -9.10 0.42
CA MET A 206 -8.38 -10.53 0.46
C MET A 206 -9.51 -11.32 1.11
N TYR A 207 -9.79 -12.50 0.55
CA TYR A 207 -10.69 -13.51 1.08
C TYR A 207 -9.86 -14.69 1.58
N VAL A 208 -9.91 -14.92 2.89
CA VAL A 208 -9.01 -15.82 3.62
C VAL A 208 -9.72 -17.11 3.99
N ASN A 209 -8.97 -18.21 4.11
CA ASN A 209 -9.46 -19.55 4.42
C ASN A 209 -10.47 -20.09 3.40
N ALA A 210 -10.22 -19.81 2.12
CA ALA A 210 -11.05 -20.34 1.05
C ALA A 210 -10.77 -21.84 0.83
N ARG A 211 -11.84 -22.64 0.74
CA ARG A 211 -11.78 -24.09 0.51
C ARG A 211 -11.76 -24.43 -0.98
N ALA A 212 -10.70 -24.02 -1.67
CA ALA A 212 -10.55 -24.24 -3.11
C ALA A 212 -9.61 -25.41 -3.40
N LYS A 213 -10.02 -26.34 -4.27
CA LYS A 213 -9.10 -27.33 -4.87
C LYS A 213 -8.36 -26.68 -6.05
N GLY A 214 -7.03 -26.79 -6.10
CA GLY A 214 -6.18 -26.16 -7.14
C GLY A 214 -6.04 -24.64 -7.03
N THR A 215 -4.92 -24.07 -7.49
CA THR A 215 -4.58 -22.64 -7.31
C THR A 215 -5.29 -21.70 -8.29
N THR A 216 -6.01 -22.24 -9.28
CA THR A 216 -6.66 -21.47 -10.36
C THR A 216 -8.16 -21.30 -10.17
N ASN A 217 -8.76 -21.96 -9.18
CA ASN A 217 -10.22 -22.02 -9.02
C ASN A 217 -10.78 -20.80 -8.27
N HIS A 218 -10.79 -19.65 -8.95
CA HIS A 218 -11.42 -18.42 -8.46
C HIS A 218 -12.96 -18.47 -8.47
N LYS A 219 -13.57 -19.51 -9.05
CA LYS A 219 -15.04 -19.69 -9.07
C LYS A 219 -15.65 -19.72 -7.67
N GLN A 220 -14.90 -20.17 -6.67
CA GLN A 220 -15.38 -20.13 -5.29
C GLN A 220 -15.54 -18.68 -4.79
N LEU A 221 -14.55 -17.83 -5.07
CA LEU A 221 -14.63 -16.40 -4.74
C LEU A 221 -15.79 -15.74 -5.50
N GLU A 222 -15.92 -16.02 -6.80
CA GLU A 222 -16.99 -15.49 -7.64
C GLU A 222 -18.37 -15.83 -7.08
N ARG A 223 -18.66 -17.10 -6.77
CA ARG A 223 -19.97 -17.49 -6.20
C ARG A 223 -20.32 -16.77 -4.90
N ILE A 224 -19.33 -16.53 -4.04
CA ILE A 224 -19.55 -15.85 -2.76
C ILE A 224 -19.86 -14.37 -3.02
N LEU A 225 -19.12 -13.74 -3.91
CA LEU A 225 -19.28 -12.32 -4.26
C LEU A 225 -20.51 -12.07 -5.14
N GLU A 226 -20.92 -13.04 -5.96
CA GLU A 226 -22.14 -13.02 -6.77
C GLU A 226 -23.39 -12.86 -5.88
N GLY A 227 -23.41 -13.53 -4.71
CA GLY A 227 -24.46 -13.35 -3.71
C GLY A 227 -24.58 -11.91 -3.17
N TRP A 228 -23.57 -11.07 -3.40
CA TRP A 228 -23.55 -9.65 -3.03
C TRP A 228 -23.66 -8.73 -4.26
N SER A 229 -23.81 -9.31 -5.45
CA SER A 229 -23.74 -8.64 -6.74
C SER A 229 -22.42 -7.87 -6.87
N ILE A 230 -21.31 -8.57 -6.63
CA ILE A 230 -19.94 -8.05 -6.75
C ILE A 230 -19.16 -8.93 -7.72
N SER A 231 -18.50 -8.30 -8.70
CA SER A 231 -17.62 -8.99 -9.64
C SER A 231 -16.15 -8.73 -9.29
N PRO A 232 -15.39 -9.74 -8.81
CA PRO A 232 -13.98 -9.55 -8.49
C PRO A 232 -13.15 -9.37 -9.76
N VAL A 233 -12.14 -8.50 -9.70
CA VAL A 233 -11.14 -8.31 -10.76
C VAL A 233 -9.72 -8.48 -10.22
N SER A 234 -8.74 -8.68 -11.11
CA SER A 234 -7.32 -8.84 -10.74
C SER A 234 -7.06 -9.96 -9.72
N VAL A 235 -7.82 -11.06 -9.81
CA VAL A 235 -7.80 -12.14 -8.81
C VAL A 235 -6.47 -12.89 -8.86
N THR A 236 -5.82 -12.99 -7.71
CA THR A 236 -4.67 -13.88 -7.50
C THR A 236 -4.93 -14.79 -6.31
N CYS A 237 -4.29 -15.96 -6.28
CA CYS A 237 -4.47 -16.94 -5.23
C CYS A 237 -3.12 -17.44 -4.72
N CYS A 238 -3.00 -17.64 -3.41
CA CYS A 238 -1.89 -18.37 -2.82
C CYS A 238 -2.36 -19.36 -1.77
N GLU A 239 -1.51 -20.35 -1.52
CA GLU A 239 -1.67 -21.24 -0.38
C GLU A 239 -1.39 -20.47 0.91
N LEU A 240 -2.08 -20.89 1.97
CA LEU A 240 -1.89 -20.34 3.30
C LEU A 240 -0.78 -21.15 4.00
N PHE A 241 -0.07 -20.56 4.94
CA PHE A 241 1.05 -21.17 5.67
C PHE A 241 0.67 -22.33 6.64
N LEU A 242 -0.58 -22.80 6.62
CA LEU A 242 -1.05 -23.95 7.40
C LEU A 242 -1.01 -25.23 6.54
N GLY A 243 -0.57 -26.34 7.11
CA GLY A 243 -0.31 -27.60 6.40
C GLY A 243 -1.45 -28.62 6.44
N SER A 244 -2.34 -28.56 7.44
CA SER A 244 -3.40 -29.56 7.65
C SER A 244 -4.61 -29.41 6.73
N SER A 245 -4.69 -28.38 5.90
CA SER A 245 -5.82 -28.16 4.97
C SER A 245 -5.39 -27.32 3.77
N PRO A 246 -5.98 -27.52 2.57
CA PRO A 246 -5.73 -26.69 1.39
C PRO A 246 -6.40 -25.31 1.51
N ASN A 247 -6.08 -24.59 2.57
CA ASN A 247 -6.58 -23.25 2.83
C ASN A 247 -5.89 -22.27 1.90
N LYS A 248 -6.68 -21.39 1.30
CA LYS A 248 -6.21 -20.41 0.34
C LYS A 248 -6.56 -19.00 0.75
N VAL A 249 -5.74 -18.08 0.27
CA VAL A 249 -6.03 -16.65 0.26
C VAL A 249 -6.25 -16.24 -1.18
N PHE A 250 -7.40 -15.65 -1.46
CA PHE A 250 -7.63 -14.94 -2.72
C PHE A 250 -7.42 -13.45 -2.48
N TYR A 251 -6.62 -12.82 -3.32
CA TYR A 251 -6.45 -11.38 -3.37
C TYR A 251 -7.17 -10.85 -4.59
N PHE A 252 -7.94 -9.78 -4.46
CA PHE A 252 -8.75 -9.27 -5.55
C PHE A 252 -9.06 -7.77 -5.38
N ASP A 253 -9.39 -7.15 -6.49
CA ASP A 253 -9.94 -5.80 -6.58
C ASP A 253 -11.41 -5.87 -6.99
N VAL A 254 -12.10 -4.73 -6.96
CA VAL A 254 -13.45 -4.58 -7.52
C VAL A 254 -13.48 -3.40 -8.49
N SER A 255 -14.44 -3.40 -9.40
CA SER A 255 -14.48 -2.40 -10.49
C SER A 255 -15.17 -1.11 -10.08
N THR A 256 -16.03 -1.12 -9.07
CA THR A 256 -16.86 0.04 -8.71
C THR A 256 -16.77 0.42 -7.23
N ALA A 257 -16.94 1.71 -6.95
CA ALA A 257 -16.99 2.24 -5.58
C ALA A 257 -18.16 1.65 -4.76
N MET A 258 -19.26 1.30 -5.42
CA MET A 258 -20.41 0.66 -4.79
C MET A 258 -20.08 -0.76 -4.30
N GLU A 259 -19.38 -1.56 -5.11
CA GLU A 259 -18.90 -2.88 -4.71
C GLU A 259 -17.88 -2.78 -3.56
N GLU A 260 -16.95 -1.82 -3.64
CA GLU A 260 -15.99 -1.56 -2.57
C GLU A 260 -16.71 -1.23 -1.24
N ALA A 261 -17.72 -0.36 -1.28
CA ALA A 261 -18.51 -0.01 -0.10
C ALA A 261 -19.21 -1.24 0.51
N LYS A 262 -19.78 -2.13 -0.32
CA LYS A 262 -20.41 -3.38 0.13
C LYS A 262 -19.41 -4.32 0.82
N ILE A 263 -18.20 -4.46 0.28
CA ILE A 263 -17.15 -5.30 0.92
C ILE A 263 -16.78 -4.71 2.27
N ARG A 264 -16.49 -3.41 2.32
CA ARG A 264 -16.10 -2.71 3.56
C ARG A 264 -17.19 -2.78 4.62
N GLU A 265 -18.46 -2.69 4.22
CA GLU A 265 -19.59 -2.85 5.13
C GLU A 265 -19.66 -4.26 5.73
N ASN A 266 -19.46 -5.30 4.92
CA ASN A 266 -19.41 -6.68 5.42
C ASN A 266 -18.22 -6.91 6.36
N MET A 267 -17.06 -6.32 6.07
CA MET A 267 -15.90 -6.37 6.98
C MET A 267 -16.16 -5.69 8.32
N LYS A 268 -16.94 -4.59 8.36
CA LYS A 268 -17.27 -3.89 9.62
C LYS A 268 -18.07 -4.75 10.61
N LYS A 269 -18.73 -5.81 10.14
CA LYS A 269 -19.44 -6.76 11.00
C LYS A 269 -18.46 -7.67 11.77
N GLU A 270 -17.22 -7.79 11.31
CA GLU A 270 -16.15 -8.60 11.93
C GLU A 270 -15.26 -7.76 12.88
N LYS A 271 -15.85 -7.21 13.95
CA LYS A 271 -15.15 -6.27 14.85
C LYS A 271 -14.07 -6.89 15.77
N GLU A 272 -13.89 -8.20 15.76
CA GLU A 272 -13.01 -8.92 16.69
C GLU A 272 -11.83 -9.59 15.95
N TRP A 273 -10.86 -8.80 15.49
CA TRP A 273 -9.72 -9.35 14.76
C TRP A 273 -8.97 -10.44 15.55
N THR A 274 -8.83 -10.31 16.88
CA THR A 274 -8.18 -11.34 17.71
C THR A 274 -8.92 -12.67 17.62
N ARG A 275 -10.25 -12.64 17.56
CA ARG A 275 -11.06 -13.83 17.35
C ARG A 275 -10.98 -14.33 15.91
N THR A 276 -11.02 -13.46 14.92
CA THR A 276 -10.94 -13.85 13.50
C THR A 276 -9.60 -14.51 13.17
N PHE A 277 -8.50 -13.95 13.66
CA PHE A 277 -7.14 -14.39 13.33
C PHE A 277 -6.54 -15.38 14.35
N CYS A 278 -7.18 -15.67 15.49
CA CYS A 278 -6.61 -16.68 16.41
C CYS A 278 -6.60 -18.06 15.76
N PHE A 279 -5.55 -18.83 16.03
CA PHE A 279 -5.28 -20.12 15.39
C PHE A 279 -6.47 -21.07 15.49
N GLU A 280 -7.17 -21.11 16.63
CA GLU A 280 -8.36 -21.95 16.81
C GLU A 280 -9.46 -21.67 15.77
N ASN A 281 -9.74 -20.40 15.45
CA ASN A 281 -10.76 -20.05 14.45
C ASN A 281 -10.20 -20.06 13.03
N PHE A 282 -8.94 -19.67 12.91
CA PHE A 282 -8.22 -19.61 11.65
C PHE A 282 -7.98 -21.02 11.06
N ALA A 283 -7.67 -22.01 11.90
CA ALA A 283 -7.54 -23.42 11.53
C ALA A 283 -8.88 -24.14 11.39
N LYS A 284 -9.95 -23.69 12.09
CA LYS A 284 -11.33 -24.22 11.92
C LYS A 284 -11.97 -23.86 10.58
N ASN A 285 -11.21 -23.32 9.63
CA ASN A 285 -11.63 -23.09 8.25
C ASN A 285 -12.87 -22.19 8.14
N LYS A 286 -13.02 -21.21 9.04
CA LYS A 286 -14.00 -20.14 8.87
C LYS A 286 -13.40 -19.10 7.94
N SER A 287 -14.03 -18.93 6.79
CA SER A 287 -13.60 -17.94 5.82
C SER A 287 -14.05 -16.54 6.20
N PHE A 288 -13.26 -15.53 5.83
CA PHE A 288 -13.56 -14.14 6.13
C PHE A 288 -12.94 -13.19 5.12
N PHE A 289 -13.43 -11.95 5.10
CA PHE A 289 -12.94 -10.88 4.24
C PHE A 289 -12.12 -9.88 5.04
N THR A 290 -11.05 -9.37 4.47
CA THR A 290 -10.30 -8.27 5.06
C THR A 290 -9.59 -7.45 3.99
N GLU A 291 -9.06 -6.29 4.39
CA GLU A 291 -8.15 -5.52 3.54
C GLU A 291 -6.91 -6.38 3.28
N THR A 292 -6.27 -6.20 2.13
CA THR A 292 -5.06 -6.96 1.81
C THR A 292 -4.00 -6.77 2.88
N ILE A 293 -3.56 -7.89 3.44
CA ILE A 293 -2.43 -7.99 4.35
C ILE A 293 -1.36 -8.84 3.66
N GLN A 294 -0.11 -8.40 3.71
CA GLN A 294 1.01 -9.20 3.21
C GLN A 294 1.15 -10.48 4.02
N THR A 295 1.54 -11.59 3.40
CA THR A 295 1.57 -12.91 4.07
C THR A 295 2.40 -12.91 5.36
N GLY A 296 3.53 -12.19 5.39
CA GLY A 296 4.32 -12.00 6.62
C GLY A 296 3.56 -11.29 7.75
N GLU A 297 2.82 -10.21 7.45
CA GLU A 297 1.98 -9.52 8.45
C GLU A 297 0.78 -10.39 8.84
N LEU A 298 0.18 -11.14 7.91
CA LEU A 298 -0.89 -12.10 8.20
C LEU A 298 -0.41 -13.17 9.18
N PHE A 299 0.77 -13.73 8.95
CA PHE A 299 1.41 -14.72 9.83
C PHE A 299 1.62 -14.17 11.24
N GLN A 300 2.21 -12.98 11.37
CA GLN A 300 2.39 -12.32 12.67
C GLN A 300 1.05 -12.02 13.34
N THR A 301 0.04 -11.60 12.56
CA THR A 301 -1.31 -11.31 13.06
C THR A 301 -1.93 -12.55 13.68
N VAL A 302 -1.83 -13.70 13.00
CA VAL A 302 -2.34 -14.98 13.51
C VAL A 302 -1.59 -15.40 14.78
N LEU A 303 -0.26 -15.28 14.78
CA LEU A 303 0.58 -15.62 15.93
C LEU A 303 0.20 -14.79 17.18
N VAL A 304 0.12 -13.46 17.02
CA VAL A 304 -0.25 -12.56 18.12
C VAL A 304 -1.67 -12.80 18.57
N ALA A 305 -2.63 -12.88 17.64
CA ALA A 305 -4.04 -13.14 17.95
C ALA A 305 -4.24 -14.45 18.74
N THR A 306 -3.47 -15.48 18.38
CA THR A 306 -3.47 -16.78 19.05
C THR A 306 -3.02 -16.68 20.51
N SER A 307 -1.92 -15.98 20.77
CA SER A 307 -1.40 -15.81 22.11
C SER A 307 -2.28 -14.91 22.98
N ILE A 308 -2.76 -13.79 22.43
CA ILE A 308 -3.47 -12.80 23.25
C ILE A 308 -4.96 -13.06 23.39
N ASN A 309 -5.52 -14.10 22.75
CA ASN A 309 -6.96 -14.32 22.54
C ASN A 309 -7.82 -13.93 23.76
N LYS A 310 -8.20 -12.64 23.79
CA LYS A 310 -9.01 -11.98 24.81
C LYS A 310 -10.21 -11.39 24.10
N PRO A 311 -11.43 -11.62 24.59
CA PRO A 311 -12.60 -10.90 24.10
C PRO A 311 -12.38 -9.39 24.32
N ASN A 312 -12.84 -8.56 23.38
CA ASN A 312 -12.87 -7.08 23.47
C ASN A 312 -11.56 -6.30 23.21
N VAL A 313 -10.54 -6.88 22.55
CA VAL A 313 -9.43 -6.06 22.03
C VAL A 313 -9.92 -5.28 20.80
N LEU A 314 -10.22 -4.00 20.98
CA LEU A 314 -10.70 -3.12 19.92
C LEU A 314 -9.75 -3.08 18.70
N ASN A 315 -10.33 -3.03 17.51
CA ASN A 315 -9.66 -3.18 16.22
C ASN A 315 -8.63 -2.05 15.89
N TRP A 316 -8.76 -0.87 16.52
CA TRP A 316 -7.91 0.29 16.26
C TRP A 316 -6.43 0.10 16.63
N ASN A 317 -6.07 -0.99 17.32
CA ASN A 317 -4.72 -1.24 17.78
C ASN A 317 -4.04 -2.45 17.09
N ARG A 318 -4.65 -3.10 16.08
CA ARG A 318 -4.08 -4.32 15.46
C ARG A 318 -2.65 -4.11 14.98
N LYS A 319 -2.42 -3.15 14.07
CA LYS A 319 -1.08 -2.92 13.49
C LYS A 319 -0.05 -2.67 14.58
N LYS A 320 -0.28 -1.68 15.46
CA LYS A 320 0.65 -1.36 16.56
C LYS A 320 0.92 -2.57 17.50
N THR A 321 -0.07 -3.42 17.73
CA THR A 321 0.08 -4.63 18.56
C THR A 321 0.88 -5.72 17.85
N VAL A 322 0.55 -6.02 16.59
CA VAL A 322 1.21 -7.05 15.77
C VAL A 322 2.67 -6.70 15.51
N TRP A 323 2.97 -5.41 15.33
CA TRP A 323 4.33 -4.91 15.11
C TRP A 323 5.14 -4.68 16.40
N SER A 324 4.57 -4.92 17.58
CA SER A 324 5.30 -4.77 18.83
C SER A 324 6.24 -5.95 19.05
N GLU A 325 7.54 -5.67 19.07
CA GLU A 325 8.57 -6.68 19.35
C GLU A 325 8.31 -7.41 20.67
N THR A 326 7.97 -6.68 21.74
CA THR A 326 7.66 -7.25 23.05
C THR A 326 6.47 -8.22 22.99
N VAL A 327 5.41 -7.86 22.26
CA VAL A 327 4.23 -8.71 22.09
C VAL A 327 4.57 -9.96 21.27
N LEU A 328 5.32 -9.80 20.18
CA LEU A 328 5.76 -10.93 19.35
C LEU A 328 6.66 -11.91 20.12
N ARG A 329 7.62 -11.40 20.91
CA ARG A 329 8.48 -12.22 21.77
C ARG A 329 7.67 -13.03 22.79
N LYS A 330 6.67 -12.39 23.39
CA LYS A 330 5.74 -13.03 24.33
C LYS A 330 4.92 -14.11 23.63
N ALA A 331 4.35 -13.79 22.46
CA ALA A 331 3.54 -14.72 21.71
C ALA A 331 4.34 -15.94 21.21
N LEU A 332 5.61 -15.77 20.83
CA LEU A 332 6.49 -16.88 20.48
C LEU A 332 6.83 -17.83 21.65
N ASN A 333 6.58 -17.43 22.89
CA ASN A 333 6.72 -18.30 24.06
C ASN A 333 5.37 -18.89 24.52
N ASP A 334 4.28 -18.57 23.83
CA ASP A 334 2.96 -19.02 24.22
C ASP A 334 2.78 -20.51 23.87
N PRO A 335 2.33 -21.37 24.82
CA PRO A 335 2.06 -22.77 24.55
C PRO A 335 1.16 -23.01 23.34
N LYS A 336 0.18 -22.13 23.09
CA LYS A 336 -0.72 -22.25 21.93
C LYS A 336 0.00 -22.05 20.60
N VAL A 337 1.08 -21.25 20.59
CA VAL A 337 1.89 -21.02 19.39
C VAL A 337 2.77 -22.23 19.09
N PHE A 338 3.18 -23.02 20.09
CA PHE A 338 3.87 -24.30 19.84
C PHE A 338 2.95 -25.32 19.17
N GLU A 339 1.66 -25.36 19.54
CA GLU A 339 0.68 -26.20 18.84
C GLU A 339 0.47 -25.71 17.39
N MET A 340 0.36 -24.40 17.18
CA MET A 340 0.32 -23.82 15.83
C MET A 340 1.54 -24.22 14.98
N GLU A 341 2.74 -24.24 15.55
CA GLU A 341 3.99 -24.57 14.83
C GLU A 341 3.98 -25.99 14.24
N LYS A 342 3.34 -26.96 14.91
CA LYS A 342 3.19 -28.33 14.42
C LYS A 342 2.32 -28.40 13.16
N GLU A 343 1.40 -27.46 13.01
CA GLU A 343 0.40 -27.38 11.94
C GLU A 343 0.87 -26.52 10.77
N LEU A 344 2.07 -25.94 10.81
CA LEU A 344 2.63 -25.13 9.73
C LEU A 344 3.14 -26.00 8.56
N ASN A 345 2.90 -25.53 7.34
CA ASN A 345 3.51 -26.11 6.15
C ASN A 345 4.98 -25.63 5.99
N GLY A 346 5.64 -26.02 4.89
CA GLY A 346 7.02 -25.63 4.62
C GLY A 346 7.25 -24.11 4.56
N GLU A 347 6.29 -23.34 4.03
CA GLU A 347 6.38 -21.87 4.02
C GLU A 347 6.16 -21.29 5.42
N GLY A 348 5.17 -21.77 6.17
CA GLY A 348 4.93 -21.36 7.54
C GLY A 348 6.12 -21.61 8.46
N LYS A 349 6.76 -22.78 8.33
CA LYS A 349 7.99 -23.11 9.07
C LYS A 349 9.14 -22.15 8.74
N LYS A 350 9.30 -21.76 7.47
CA LYS A 350 10.29 -20.75 7.06
C LYS A 350 9.99 -19.37 7.64
N LEU A 351 8.73 -18.96 7.66
CA LEU A 351 8.30 -17.69 8.28
C LEU A 351 8.56 -17.70 9.79
N MET A 352 8.20 -18.80 10.47
CA MET A 352 8.44 -19.01 11.90
C MET A 352 9.94 -18.94 12.23
N ALA A 353 10.77 -19.68 11.50
CA ALA A 353 12.22 -19.68 11.70
C ALA A 353 12.84 -18.29 11.46
N SER A 354 12.41 -17.60 10.41
CA SER A 354 12.86 -16.22 10.11
C SER A 354 12.48 -15.25 11.22
N LEU A 355 11.28 -15.36 11.77
CA LEU A 355 10.80 -14.53 12.88
C LEU A 355 11.57 -14.82 14.18
N LYS A 356 11.80 -16.10 14.53
CA LYS A 356 12.61 -16.50 15.69
C LYS A 356 14.03 -15.96 15.61
N LYS A 357 14.68 -16.13 14.44
CA LYS A 357 16.02 -15.60 14.14
C LYS A 357 16.07 -14.08 14.28
N LEU A 358 15.09 -13.37 13.71
CA LEU A 358 15.01 -11.91 13.77
C LEU A 358 14.92 -11.40 15.20
N LEU A 359 14.20 -12.14 16.05
CA LEU A 359 14.02 -11.80 17.46
C LEU A 359 15.12 -12.39 18.37
N GLY A 360 16.20 -12.94 17.82
CA GLY A 360 17.35 -13.41 18.61
C GLY A 360 17.04 -14.59 19.53
N LYS A 361 16.00 -15.39 19.23
CA LYS A 361 15.86 -16.73 19.79
C LYS A 361 16.52 -17.69 18.83
N VAL A 362 17.70 -18.19 19.20
CA VAL A 362 18.37 -19.32 18.53
C VAL A 362 17.80 -20.60 19.09
#